data_AF-A0A382FZ47-F1
#
_entry.id   AF-A0A382FZ47-F1
#
_cell.length_a   1.000
_cell.length_b   1.000
_cell.length_c   1.000
_cell.angle_alpha   90.00
_cell.angle_beta   90.00
_cell.angle_gamma   90.00
#
_symmetry.space_group_name_H-M   'P 1'
#
loop_
_entity.id
_entity.type
_entity.pdbx_description
1 polymer ?
#
loop_
_entity_poly.entity_id
_entity_poly.type
_entity_poly.pdbx_seq_one_letter_code
_entity_poly.pdbx_strand_id
1 'polypeptide(L)'
;MFMQGTHALGKIRISEPDSSNETAIFLSLWEQAQDRQLSRHPYWLKLLHFYSIGESVGQWSFKSDIVSSSFFLSPEGKTDPAEELKSTLKALLRPVNDNPDLHARCKFIARFEWLRSQLDFPELTELTCPLFERWAN
;
A
#
# COMPACT_ATOMS: atom_id res chain seq x y z
N MET A 1 -63.67 8.61 25.26
CA MET A 1 -63.02 7.75 26.26
C MET A 1 -61.68 7.30 25.66
N PHE A 2 -60.57 7.88 26.15
CA PHE A 2 -59.11 7.57 25.96
C PHE A 2 -58.55 7.39 24.53
N MET A 3 -57.67 8.24 23.96
CA MET A 3 -56.32 8.78 24.32
C MET A 3 -55.13 7.97 23.76
N GLN A 4 -54.29 8.66 22.96
CA GLN A 4 -52.82 8.51 22.74
C GLN A 4 -52.34 7.23 22.01
N GLY A 5 -51.43 7.20 21.03
CA GLY A 5 -50.35 8.10 20.62
C GLY A 5 -49.00 7.56 21.11
N THR A 6 -48.23 6.82 20.29
CA THR A 6 -46.78 6.60 20.49
C THR A 6 -46.04 6.32 19.18
N HIS A 7 -44.90 7.00 19.04
CA HIS A 7 -43.94 6.94 17.94
C HIS A 7 -42.93 5.79 18.07
N ALA A 8 -42.40 5.37 16.92
CA ALA A 8 -41.03 4.94 16.58
C ALA A 8 -40.20 4.04 17.53
N LEU A 9 -39.61 2.98 16.96
CA LEU A 9 -38.15 2.72 16.92
C LEU A 9 -37.95 1.48 16.02
N GLY A 10 -37.40 1.56 14.82
CA GLY A 10 -36.01 1.93 14.54
C GLY A 10 -35.45 0.83 13.64
N LYS A 11 -35.52 1.03 12.32
CA LYS A 11 -34.73 0.24 11.38
C LYS A 11 -33.27 0.47 11.74
N ILE A 12 -32.62 -0.49 12.38
CA ILE A 12 -31.16 -0.50 12.46
C ILE A 12 -30.68 -0.84 11.06
N ARG A 13 -30.47 0.21 10.25
CA ARG A 13 -29.46 0.16 9.22
C ARG A 13 -28.19 0.80 9.79
N ILE A 14 -27.08 0.35 9.21
CA ILE A 14 -25.78 1.01 9.09
C ILE A 14 -24.75 0.61 10.15
N SER A 15 -23.82 -0.24 9.71
CA SER A 15 -22.41 0.14 9.66
C SER A 15 -21.73 -0.50 8.43
N GLU A 16 -21.87 0.13 7.27
CA GLU A 16 -20.82 0.13 6.24
C GLU A 16 -20.24 1.56 6.19
N PRO A 17 -19.16 1.88 6.94
CA PRO A 17 -18.45 3.14 6.76
C PRO A 17 -16.93 3.01 6.53
N ASP A 18 -16.38 1.80 6.39
CA ASP A 18 -14.91 1.63 6.27
C ASP A 18 -14.47 1.46 4.79
N SER A 19 -15.17 0.61 4.04
CA SER A 19 -14.75 0.21 2.68
C SER A 19 -14.83 1.32 1.62
N SER A 20 -15.78 2.25 1.75
CA SER A 20 -15.95 3.35 0.80
C SER A 20 -14.86 4.41 0.95
N ASN A 21 -14.45 4.70 2.19
CA ASN A 21 -13.39 5.64 2.48
C ASN A 21 -12.01 5.07 2.10
N GLU A 22 -11.72 3.81 2.45
CA GLU A 22 -10.51 3.11 2.02
C GLU A 22 -10.37 3.09 0.50
N THR A 23 -11.47 2.83 -0.22
CA THR A 23 -11.49 2.86 -1.68
C THR A 23 -11.18 4.25 -2.22
N ALA A 24 -11.77 5.31 -1.65
CA ALA A 24 -11.51 6.68 -2.07
C ALA A 24 -10.05 7.10 -1.82
N ILE A 25 -9.48 6.75 -0.66
CA ILE A 25 -8.07 6.99 -0.33
C ILE A 25 -7.16 6.27 -1.34
N PHE A 26 -7.42 4.99 -1.59
CA PHE A 26 -6.64 4.22 -2.56
C PHE A 26 -6.68 4.85 -3.96
N LEU A 27 -7.88 5.23 -4.43
CA LEU A 27 -8.04 5.84 -5.75
C LEU A 27 -7.26 7.16 -5.86
N SER A 28 -7.33 8.02 -4.84
CA SER A 28 -6.58 9.28 -4.82
C SER A 28 -5.07 9.05 -4.85
N LEU A 29 -4.55 8.13 -4.02
CA LEU A 29 -3.12 7.80 -4.01
C LEU A 29 -2.66 7.19 -5.33
N TRP A 30 -3.51 6.36 -5.94
CA TRP A 30 -3.19 5.75 -7.24
C TRP A 30 -3.16 6.79 -8.37
N GLU A 31 -4.11 7.72 -8.41
CA GLU A 31 -4.12 8.83 -9.37
C GLU A 31 -2.84 9.68 -9.24
N GLN A 32 -2.50 10.11 -8.03
CA GLN A 32 -1.25 10.84 -7.77
C GLN A 32 -0.01 10.07 -8.23
N ALA A 33 0.04 8.75 -7.98
CA ALA A 33 1.14 7.90 -8.39
C ALA A 33 1.26 7.78 -9.92
N GLN A 34 0.13 7.78 -10.62
CA GLN A 34 0.10 7.80 -12.09
C GLN A 34 0.56 9.14 -12.64
N ASP A 35 0.06 10.25 -12.11
CA ASP A 35 0.42 11.61 -12.52
C ASP A 35 1.92 11.88 -12.34
N ARG A 36 2.48 11.43 -11.21
CA ARG A 36 3.92 11.55 -10.89
C ARG A 36 4.78 10.45 -11.54
N GLN A 37 4.16 9.55 -12.31
CA GLN A 37 4.81 8.43 -13.01
C GLN A 37 5.68 7.55 -12.09
N LEU A 38 5.23 7.31 -10.86
CA LEU A 38 6.03 6.65 -9.83
C LEU A 38 6.42 5.21 -10.20
N SER A 39 5.61 4.51 -10.99
CA SER A 39 5.92 3.15 -11.47
C SER A 39 7.17 3.09 -12.35
N ARG A 40 7.53 4.20 -13.00
CA ARG A 40 8.72 4.32 -13.85
C ARG A 40 9.85 5.09 -13.15
N HIS A 41 9.62 5.54 -11.92
CA HIS A 41 10.59 6.35 -11.19
C HIS A 41 11.85 5.52 -10.89
N PRO A 42 13.06 6.03 -11.15
CA PRO A 42 14.33 5.32 -10.90
C PRO A 42 14.44 4.70 -9.51
N TYR A 43 14.00 5.42 -8.49
CA TYR A 43 14.06 4.93 -7.11
C TYR A 43 13.09 3.77 -6.86
N TRP A 44 11.90 3.80 -7.47
CA TRP A 44 10.95 2.68 -7.38
C TRP A 44 11.51 1.43 -8.05
N LEU A 45 12.03 1.58 -9.28
CA LEU A 45 12.65 0.48 -10.01
C LEU A 45 13.84 -0.11 -9.24
N LYS A 46 14.62 0.74 -8.56
CA LYS A 46 15.69 0.29 -7.67
C LYS A 46 15.17 -0.50 -6.47
N LEU A 47 14.12 -0.03 -5.78
CA LEU A 47 13.48 -0.75 -4.67
C LEU A 47 12.91 -2.11 -5.11
N LEU A 48 12.54 -2.25 -6.39
CA LEU A 48 12.08 -3.50 -6.98
C LEU A 48 13.19 -4.32 -7.66
N HIS A 49 14.45 -3.87 -7.63
CA HIS A 49 15.58 -4.52 -8.30
C HIS A 49 15.42 -4.72 -9.83
N PHE A 50 14.87 -3.72 -10.53
CA PHE A 50 14.75 -3.68 -12.00
C PHE A 50 16.00 -3.06 -12.68
N TYR A 51 17.22 -3.32 -12.20
CA TYR A 51 18.45 -2.78 -12.79
C TYR A 51 19.17 -3.84 -13.64
N SER A 52 19.85 -3.43 -14.71
CA SER A 52 20.70 -4.34 -15.50
C SER A 52 22.06 -4.48 -14.83
N ILE A 53 22.36 -5.64 -14.23
CA ILE A 53 23.74 -5.99 -13.86
C ILE A 53 24.46 -6.44 -15.13
N GLY A 54 25.38 -5.63 -15.65
CA GLY A 54 26.41 -6.09 -16.59
C GLY A 54 26.42 -5.46 -17.99
N GLU A 55 25.42 -4.68 -18.39
CA GLU A 55 25.45 -4.01 -19.71
C GLU A 55 25.11 -2.52 -19.58
N SER A 56 26.17 -1.71 -19.46
CA SER A 56 26.15 -0.24 -19.37
C SER A 56 25.42 0.33 -18.15
N VAL A 57 26.16 1.05 -17.30
CA VAL A 57 25.63 1.85 -16.21
C VAL A 57 24.57 2.82 -16.77
N GLY A 58 23.29 2.58 -16.48
CA GLY A 58 22.18 3.45 -16.88
C GLY A 58 20.96 2.78 -17.54
N GLN A 59 20.95 1.46 -17.74
CA GLN A 59 19.79 0.76 -18.32
C GLN A 59 18.96 0.02 -17.26
N TRP A 60 17.63 0.22 -17.29
CA TRP A 60 16.67 -0.53 -16.48
C TRP A 60 16.34 -1.86 -17.17
N SER A 61 16.22 -2.92 -16.38
CA SER A 61 15.77 -4.23 -16.85
C SER A 61 14.25 -4.22 -17.08
N PHE A 62 13.77 -5.08 -17.98
CA PHE A 62 12.33 -5.33 -18.16
C PHE A 62 11.72 -6.21 -17.04
N LYS A 63 12.55 -6.75 -16.14
CA LYS A 63 12.16 -7.68 -15.09
C LYS A 63 13.05 -7.53 -13.87
N SER A 64 12.50 -7.73 -12.68
CA SER A 64 13.30 -7.77 -11.45
C SER A 64 14.23 -8.99 -11.39
N ASP A 65 15.43 -8.76 -10.87
CA ASP A 65 16.43 -9.79 -10.57
C ASP A 65 16.04 -10.69 -9.39
N ILE A 66 15.15 -10.23 -8.50
CA ILE A 66 14.65 -11.03 -7.39
C ILE A 66 13.84 -12.22 -7.91
N VAL A 67 14.29 -13.44 -7.58
CA VAL A 67 13.65 -14.68 -8.03
C VAL A 67 12.43 -15.08 -7.21
N SER A 68 12.43 -14.77 -5.92
CA SER A 68 11.39 -15.19 -4.97
C SER A 68 10.08 -14.45 -5.21
N SER A 69 8.99 -15.17 -5.39
CA SER A 69 7.65 -14.58 -5.53
C SER A 69 7.19 -13.85 -4.28
N SER A 70 7.64 -14.27 -3.09
CA SER A 70 7.26 -13.67 -1.79
C SER A 70 7.72 -12.22 -1.59
N PHE A 71 8.62 -11.74 -2.48
CA PHE A 71 9.09 -10.36 -2.54
C PHE A 71 8.08 -9.42 -3.22
N PHE A 72 7.21 -9.94 -4.08
CA PHE A 72 6.21 -9.16 -4.79
C PHE A 72 4.85 -9.29 -4.11
N LEU A 73 4.11 -8.19 -4.06
CA LEU A 73 2.73 -8.15 -3.61
C LEU A 73 1.76 -8.45 -4.76
N SER A 74 2.14 -8.10 -6.00
CA SER A 74 1.44 -8.49 -7.21
C SER A 74 2.02 -9.78 -7.77
N PRO A 75 1.20 -10.73 -8.25
CA PRO A 75 1.67 -11.86 -9.06
C PRO A 75 2.50 -11.40 -10.27
N GLU A 76 2.17 -10.24 -10.83
CA GLU A 76 2.78 -9.67 -12.03
C GLU A 76 3.93 -8.72 -11.68
N GLY A 77 4.15 -8.43 -10.40
CA GLY A 77 5.04 -7.38 -9.91
C GLY A 77 6.51 -7.57 -10.29
N LYS A 78 6.89 -8.82 -10.63
CA LYS A 78 8.23 -9.14 -11.13
C LYS A 78 8.53 -8.56 -12.50
N THR A 79 7.50 -8.35 -13.32
CA THR A 79 7.61 -7.86 -14.71
C THR A 79 6.85 -6.56 -14.93
N ASP A 80 5.95 -6.19 -14.02
CA ASP A 80 5.17 -4.97 -14.09
C ASP A 80 5.32 -4.15 -12.79
N PRO A 81 6.23 -3.15 -12.79
CA PRO A 81 6.40 -2.23 -11.68
C PRO A 81 5.14 -1.45 -11.31
N ALA A 82 4.21 -1.24 -12.23
CA ALA A 82 2.97 -0.51 -11.99
C ALA A 82 1.96 -1.38 -11.23
N GLU A 83 1.82 -2.65 -11.60
CA GLU A 83 0.99 -3.60 -10.85
C GLU A 83 1.55 -3.87 -9.45
N GLU A 84 2.87 -3.90 -9.30
CA GLU A 84 3.49 -3.98 -7.97
C GLU A 84 3.23 -2.72 -7.13
N LEU A 85 3.32 -1.53 -7.73
CA LEU A 85 3.05 -0.28 -7.05
C LEU A 85 1.60 -0.20 -6.58
N LYS A 86 0.65 -0.52 -7.46
CA LYS A 86 -0.78 -0.59 -7.16
C LYS A 86 -1.07 -1.56 -6.02
N SER A 87 -0.47 -2.76 -6.05
CA SER A 87 -0.63 -3.77 -5.01
C SER A 87 0.02 -3.35 -3.69
N THR A 88 1.14 -2.62 -3.77
CA THR A 88 1.81 -2.01 -2.61
C THR A 88 0.90 -1.00 -1.92
N LEU A 89 0.32 -0.04 -2.67
CA LEU A 89 -0.60 0.95 -2.08
C LEU A 89 -1.78 0.28 -1.39
N LYS A 90 -2.41 -0.72 -2.03
CA LYS A 90 -3.47 -1.50 -1.40
C LYS A 90 -3.02 -2.16 -0.11
N ALA A 91 -1.86 -2.83 -0.12
CA ALA A 91 -1.37 -3.55 1.04
C ALA A 91 -0.97 -2.63 2.20
N LEU A 92 -0.47 -1.43 1.92
CA LEU A 92 -0.10 -0.43 2.94
C LEU A 92 -1.31 0.17 3.67
N LEU A 93 -2.47 0.23 3.00
CA LEU A 93 -3.73 0.73 3.55
C LEU A 93 -4.57 -0.32 4.27
N ARG A 94 -4.19 -1.61 4.20
CA ARG A 94 -4.95 -2.66 4.86
C ARG A 94 -4.92 -2.48 6.39
N PRO A 95 -5.94 -2.99 7.10
CA PRO A 95 -5.88 -3.09 8.54
C PRO A 95 -4.64 -3.88 9.00
N VAL A 96 -4.03 -3.42 10.08
CA VAL A 96 -2.94 -4.13 10.75
C VAL A 96 -3.51 -5.43 11.34
N ASN A 97 -2.81 -6.53 11.11
CA ASN A 97 -3.15 -7.84 11.65
C ASN A 97 -2.54 -8.03 13.06
N ASP A 98 -2.81 -9.18 13.69
CA ASP A 98 -2.27 -9.50 15.02
C ASP A 98 -0.73 -9.52 15.09
N ASN A 99 -0.05 -9.62 13.94
CA ASN A 99 1.41 -9.62 13.85
C ASN A 99 1.91 -8.43 13.00
N PRO A 100 2.25 -7.29 13.63
CA PRO A 100 2.58 -6.05 12.93
C PRO A 100 3.74 -6.21 11.93
N ASP A 101 4.70 -7.10 12.20
CA ASP A 101 5.85 -7.34 11.30
C ASP A 101 5.44 -7.92 9.94
N LEU A 102 4.28 -8.58 9.86
CA LEU A 102 3.73 -9.09 8.60
C LEU A 102 2.96 -8.03 7.81
N HIS A 103 2.61 -6.91 8.43
CA HIS A 103 1.95 -5.81 7.76
C HIS A 103 2.88 -5.20 6.70
N ALA A 104 2.32 -4.74 5.57
CA ALA A 104 3.13 -4.26 4.45
C ALA A 104 4.02 -3.06 4.81
N ARG A 105 3.55 -2.21 5.74
CA ARG A 105 4.33 -1.07 6.25
C ARG A 105 5.62 -1.50 6.97
N CYS A 106 5.63 -2.66 7.62
CA CYS A 106 6.82 -3.20 8.28
C CYS A 106 7.64 -4.08 7.34
N LYS A 107 6.97 -5.01 6.63
CA LYS A 107 7.64 -5.95 5.70
C LYS A 107 8.34 -5.23 4.55
N PHE A 108 7.78 -4.13 4.06
CA PHE A 108 8.30 -3.33 2.94
C PHE A 108 8.57 -1.89 3.35
N ILE A 109 9.21 -1.68 4.50
CA ILE A 109 9.40 -0.36 5.10
C ILE A 109 10.05 0.67 4.16
N ALA A 110 11.07 0.27 3.38
CA ALA A 110 11.70 1.16 2.41
C ALA A 110 10.74 1.63 1.30
N ARG A 111 9.80 0.77 0.89
CA ARG A 111 8.75 1.13 -0.07
C ARG A 111 7.74 2.08 0.58
N PHE A 112 7.34 1.80 1.82
CA PHE A 112 6.41 2.65 2.56
C PHE A 112 6.96 4.06 2.77
N GLU A 113 8.17 4.19 3.32
CA GLU A 113 8.78 5.49 3.60
C GLU A 113 8.97 6.31 2.33
N TRP A 114 9.42 5.66 1.25
CA TRP A 114 9.54 6.35 -0.03
C TRP A 114 8.17 6.81 -0.55
N LEU A 115 7.16 5.95 -0.59
CA LEU A 115 5.83 6.32 -1.08
C LEU A 115 5.18 7.41 -0.23
N ARG A 116 5.36 7.39 1.09
CA ARG A 116 4.90 8.45 1.99
C ARG A 116 5.56 9.79 1.71
N SER A 117 6.82 9.80 1.24
CA SER A 117 7.50 11.02 0.80
C SER A 117 7.02 11.54 -0.57
N GLN A 118 6.38 10.68 -1.38
CA GLN A 118 5.99 10.97 -2.76
C GLN A 118 4.50 11.18 -2.94
N LEU A 119 3.65 10.84 -1.97
CA LEU A 119 2.20 10.84 -2.08
C LEU A 119 1.55 11.42 -0.82
N ASP A 120 0.37 11.99 -1.00
CA ASP A 120 -0.39 12.62 0.08
C ASP A 120 -1.21 11.58 0.86
N PHE A 121 -0.50 10.73 1.62
CA PHE A 121 -1.15 9.75 2.50
C PHE A 121 -1.99 10.45 3.56
N PRO A 122 -3.18 9.92 3.90
CA PRO A 122 -3.90 10.37 5.08
C PRO A 122 -3.08 10.06 6.33
N GLU A 123 -3.49 10.63 7.46
CA GLU A 123 -2.94 10.24 8.75
C GLU A 123 -3.20 8.74 8.97
N LEU A 124 -2.13 7.96 8.94
CA LEU A 124 -2.17 6.53 9.20
C LEU A 124 -1.86 6.31 10.68
N THR A 125 -2.59 5.38 11.31
CA THR A 125 -2.30 4.94 12.67
C THR A 125 -0.82 4.61 12.84
N GLU A 126 -0.22 5.06 13.93
CA GLU A 126 1.14 4.67 14.28
C GLU A 126 1.24 3.15 14.39
N LEU A 127 2.29 2.60 13.78
CA LEU A 127 2.55 1.17 13.75
C LEU A 127 4.01 0.99 14.11
N THR A 128 4.26 0.26 15.20
CA THR A 128 5.60 -0.18 15.56
C THR A 128 5.97 -1.40 14.72
N CYS A 129 7.25 -1.52 14.36
CA CYS A 129 7.77 -2.63 13.55
C CYS A 129 8.89 -3.33 14.33
N PRO A 130 8.56 -4.18 15.33
CA PRO A 130 9.52 -4.69 16.30
C PRO A 130 10.70 -5.44 15.69
N LEU A 131 10.49 -6.23 14.62
CA LEU A 131 11.59 -6.90 13.95
C LEU A 131 12.49 -5.88 13.26
N PHE A 132 11.93 -4.94 12.51
CA PHE A 132 12.74 -3.90 11.85
C PHE A 132 13.57 -3.11 12.87
N GLU A 133 12.95 -2.63 13.95
CA GLU A 133 13.62 -1.87 15.02
C GLU A 133 14.76 -2.66 15.67
N ARG A 134 14.63 -3.99 15.79
CA ARG A 134 15.70 -4.84 16.32
C ARG A 134 16.92 -4.91 15.41
N TRP A 135 16.74 -4.91 14.09
CA TRP A 135 17.85 -5.05 13.12
C TRP A 135 18.44 -3.72 12.67
N ALA A 136 17.69 -2.63 12.79
CA ALA A 136 18.11 -1.29 12.36
C ALA A 136 19.03 -0.57 13.36
N ASN A 137 19.20 -1.11 14.57
CA ASN A 137 20.04 -0.58 15.65
C ASN A 137 21.39 -1.30 15.74
#